data_AF-A0A920UV48-F1
#
_entry.id   AF-A0A920UV48-F1
#
_cell.length_a   1.000
_cell.length_b   1.000
_cell.length_c   1.000
_cell.angle_alpha   90.00
_cell.angle_beta   90.00
_cell.angle_gamma   90.00
#
_symmetry.space_group_name_H-M   'P 1'
#
loop_
_entity.id
_entity.type
_entity.pdbx_description
1 polymer ?
#
loop_
_entity_poly.entity_id
_entity_poly.type
_entity_poly.pdbx_seq_one_letter_code
_entity_poly.pdbx_strand_id
1 'polypeptide(L)'
;MKKLLNDFFDRYFHDEESIILVILLSAGLIILLLFGSILAPLIAAIIISYLMQGLVNLLLRQRMSTKLAFASVYILFVGIFTMLLFFVLPQVWNQLRRMLDDVPNLVNQAQEALRNLPENYPDVFSEQWVQQAIIV
;
A
#
# COMPACT_ATOMS: atom_id res chain seq x y z
N MET A 1 -15.55 29.13 -26.96
CA MET A 1 -15.23 27.70 -26.74
C MET A 1 -14.50 27.07 -27.92
N LYS A 2 -15.05 27.02 -29.14
CA LYS A 2 -14.35 26.41 -30.31
C LYS A 2 -13.00 27.07 -30.66
N LYS A 3 -12.88 28.41 -30.58
CA LYS A 3 -11.60 29.11 -30.80
C LYS A 3 -10.53 28.80 -29.75
N LEU A 4 -10.92 28.63 -28.48
CA LEU A 4 -10.00 28.26 -27.40
C LEU A 4 -9.50 26.81 -27.55
N LEU A 5 -10.36 25.90 -28.03
CA LEU A 5 -9.95 24.53 -28.35
C LEU A 5 -8.98 24.50 -29.53
N ASN A 6 -9.25 25.26 -30.59
CA ASN A 6 -8.36 25.31 -31.76
C ASN A 6 -7.00 25.96 -31.44
N ASP A 7 -6.97 27.08 -30.69
CA ASP A 7 -5.70 27.70 -30.26
C ASP A 7 -4.86 26.78 -29.36
N PHE A 8 -5.52 25.97 -28.52
CA PHE A 8 -4.83 24.98 -27.68
C PHE A 8 -4.30 23.81 -28.50
N PHE A 9 -5.07 23.37 -29.51
CA PHE A 9 -4.69 22.29 -30.41
C PHE A 9 -3.50 22.71 -31.29
N ASP A 10 -3.55 23.88 -31.93
CA ASP A 10 -2.47 24.38 -32.79
C ASP A 10 -1.16 24.65 -32.03
N ARG A 11 -1.23 24.96 -30.72
CA ARG A 11 -0.06 25.23 -29.89
C ARG A 11 0.58 23.98 -29.29
N TYR A 12 -0.20 22.94 -28.98
CA TYR A 12 0.30 21.70 -28.39
C TYR A 12 0.55 20.58 -29.43
N PHE A 13 -0.16 20.57 -30.55
CA PHE A 13 -0.02 19.56 -31.62
C PHE A 13 0.85 20.06 -32.79
N HIS A 14 1.66 21.10 -32.58
CA HIS A 14 2.52 21.65 -33.65
C HIS A 14 3.73 20.78 -33.97
N ASP A 15 4.25 20.05 -32.96
CA ASP A 15 5.41 19.17 -33.11
C ASP A 15 4.97 17.72 -33.33
N GLU A 16 5.60 17.05 -34.30
CA GLU A 16 5.36 15.63 -34.60
C GLU A 16 5.47 14.73 -33.35
N GLU A 17 6.37 15.08 -32.42
CA GLU A 17 6.58 14.37 -31.16
C GLU A 17 5.35 14.41 -30.24
N SER A 18 4.64 15.55 -30.18
CA SER A 18 3.45 15.71 -29.35
C SER A 18 2.29 14.87 -29.88
N ILE A 19 2.14 14.76 -31.20
CA ILE A 19 1.14 13.90 -31.84
C ILE A 19 1.43 12.43 -31.50
N ILE A 20 2.68 11.99 -31.59
CA ILE A 20 3.10 10.64 -31.23
C ILE A 20 2.79 10.35 -29.75
N LEU A 21 3.09 11.30 -28.86
CA LEU A 21 2.85 11.16 -27.43
C LEU A 21 1.35 11.03 -27.12
N VAL A 22 0.49 11.80 -27.79
CA VAL A 22 -0.97 11.70 -27.64
C VAL A 22 -1.50 10.36 -28.17
N ILE A 23 -0.98 9.86 -29.29
CA ILE A 23 -1.33 8.54 -29.82
C ILE A 23 -0.89 7.45 -28.85
N LEU A 24 0.35 7.52 -28.32
CA LEU A 24 0.90 6.55 -27.38
C LEU A 24 0.11 6.54 -26.06
N LEU A 25 -0.19 7.71 -25.49
CA LEU A 25 -0.99 7.83 -24.28
C LEU A 25 -2.40 7.31 -24.50
N SER A 26 -3.04 7.67 -25.62
CA SER A 26 -4.40 7.21 -25.93
C SER A 26 -4.42 5.70 -26.12
N ALA A 27 -3.46 5.13 -26.83
CA ALA A 27 -3.33 3.68 -27.01
C ALA A 27 -3.08 2.97 -25.67
N GLY A 28 -2.14 3.46 -24.85
CA GLY A 28 -1.87 2.94 -23.52
C GLY A 28 -3.07 3.01 -22.59
N LEU A 29 -3.81 4.12 -22.62
CA LEU A 29 -5.03 4.30 -21.85
C LEU A 29 -6.13 3.33 -22.31
N ILE A 30 -6.32 3.15 -23.62
CA ILE A 30 -7.27 2.17 -24.16
C ILE A 30 -6.90 0.76 -23.71
N ILE A 31 -5.60 0.40 -23.79
CA ILE A 31 -5.11 -0.89 -23.31
C ILE A 31 -5.38 -1.06 -21.81
N LEU A 32 -5.14 -0.04 -20.99
CA LEU A 32 -5.42 -0.08 -19.56
C LEU A 32 -6.92 -0.18 -19.25
N LEU A 33 -7.78 0.51 -20.01
CA LEU A 33 -9.23 0.46 -19.80
C LEU A 33 -9.80 -0.89 -20.22
N LEU A 34 -9.31 -1.48 -21.31
CA LEU A 34 -9.79 -2.77 -21.82
C LEU A 34 -9.18 -3.97 -21.09
N PHE A 35 -7.88 -3.90 -20.76
CA PHE A 35 -7.11 -5.02 -20.22
C PHE A 35 -6.60 -4.79 -18.80
N GLY A 36 -6.86 -3.65 -18.15
CA GLY A 36 -6.30 -3.32 -16.83
C GLY A 36 -6.58 -4.38 -15.75
N SER A 37 -7.77 -4.99 -15.78
CA SER A 37 -8.16 -6.07 -14.86
C SER A 37 -7.33 -7.36 -15.04
N ILE A 38 -6.78 -7.60 -16.24
CA ILE A 38 -5.93 -8.75 -16.57
C ILE A 38 -4.44 -8.37 -16.45
N LEU A 39 -4.08 -7.15 -16.83
CA LEU A 39 -2.71 -6.63 -16.78
C LEU A 39 -2.21 -6.55 -15.34
N ALA A 40 -3.03 -6.09 -14.38
CA ALA A 40 -2.64 -6.02 -12.98
C ALA A 40 -2.21 -7.39 -12.41
N PRO A 41 -3.01 -8.47 -12.49
CA PRO A 41 -2.58 -9.78 -12.01
C PRO A 41 -1.46 -10.39 -12.88
N LEU A 42 -1.40 -10.10 -14.18
CA LEU A 42 -0.32 -10.56 -15.05
C LEU A 42 1.03 -9.94 -14.65
N ILE A 43 1.09 -8.62 -14.47
CA ILE A 43 2.30 -7.92 -14.04
C ILE A 43 2.73 -8.43 -12.66
N ALA A 44 1.79 -8.60 -11.73
CA ALA A 44 2.08 -9.19 -10.43
C ALA A 44 2.69 -10.59 -10.56
N ALA A 45 2.13 -11.46 -11.42
CA ALA A 45 2.66 -12.80 -11.67
C ALA A 45 4.08 -12.77 -12.24
N ILE A 46 4.38 -11.85 -13.16
CA ILE A 46 5.73 -11.68 -13.73
C ILE A 46 6.72 -11.25 -12.64
N ILE A 47 6.36 -10.25 -11.83
CA ILE A 47 7.19 -9.77 -10.71
C ILE A 47 7.46 -10.93 -9.73
N ILE A 48 6.42 -11.65 -9.31
CA ILE A 48 6.54 -12.79 -8.39
C ILE A 48 7.41 -13.88 -9.00
N SER A 49 7.22 -14.22 -10.28
CA SER A 49 8.04 -15.19 -10.98
C SER A 49 9.51 -14.79 -10.99
N TYR A 50 9.81 -13.50 -11.21
CA TYR A 50 11.17 -13.00 -11.21
C TYR A 50 11.81 -13.05 -9.79
N LEU A 51 11.03 -12.74 -8.75
CA LEU A 51 11.45 -12.89 -7.36
C LEU A 51 11.75 -14.36 -7.02
N MET A 52 10.87 -15.28 -7.43
CA MET A 52 11.07 -16.72 -7.23
C MET A 52 12.29 -17.24 -7.99
N GLN A 53 12.55 -16.75 -9.21
CA GLN A 53 13.71 -17.13 -10.00
C GLN A 53 15.03 -16.91 -9.24
N GLY A 54 15.13 -15.82 -8.46
CA GLY A 54 16.27 -15.56 -7.58
C GLY A 54 16.50 -16.69 -6.58
N LEU A 55 15.44 -17.14 -5.90
CA LEU A 55 15.50 -18.25 -4.93
C LEU A 55 15.82 -19.59 -5.61
N VAL A 56 15.22 -19.85 -6.78
CA VAL A 56 15.52 -21.05 -7.58
C VAL A 56 16.99 -21.08 -7.95
N ASN A 57 17.56 -19.96 -8.39
CA ASN A 57 18.98 -19.85 -8.75
C ASN A 57 19.91 -20.08 -7.55
N LEU A 58 19.52 -19.69 -6.33
CA LEU A 58 20.27 -19.99 -5.12
C LEU A 58 20.33 -21.51 -4.85
N LEU A 59 19.21 -22.22 -5.02
CA LEU A 59 19.17 -23.69 -4.86
C LEU A 59 19.94 -24.41 -5.97
N LEU A 60 19.85 -23.92 -7.22
CA LEU A 60 20.61 -24.47 -8.34
C LEU A 60 22.13 -24.39 -8.10
N ARG A 61 22.61 -23.32 -7.46
CA ARG A 61 24.03 -23.19 -7.06
C ARG A 61 24.47 -24.26 -6.05
N GLN A 62 23.54 -24.81 -5.27
CA GLN A 62 23.79 -25.91 -4.33
C GLN A 62 23.76 -27.31 -4.99
N ARG A 63 23.85 -27.38 -6.34
CA ARG A 63 23.78 -28.62 -7.14
C ARG A 63 22.43 -29.37 -7.08
N MET A 64 21.34 -28.71 -6.68
CA MET A 64 20.00 -29.28 -6.87
C MET A 64 19.62 -29.34 -8.35
N SER A 65 18.85 -30.36 -8.72
CA SER A 65 18.27 -30.43 -10.06
C SER A 65 17.21 -29.34 -10.26
N THR A 66 17.11 -28.80 -11.48
CA THR A 66 16.19 -27.70 -11.81
C THR A 66 14.75 -27.96 -11.41
N LYS A 67 14.26 -29.18 -11.62
CA LYS A 67 12.89 -29.57 -11.27
C LYS A 67 12.65 -29.53 -9.75
N LEU A 68 13.61 -30.02 -8.96
CA LEU A 68 13.51 -30.00 -7.50
C LEU A 68 13.64 -28.57 -6.97
N ALA A 69 14.54 -27.75 -7.53
CA ALA A 69 14.71 -26.36 -7.11
C ALA A 69 13.42 -25.56 -7.32
N PHE A 70 12.80 -25.70 -8.50
CA PHE A 70 11.52 -25.07 -8.79
C PHE A 70 10.40 -25.58 -7.89
N ALA A 71 10.24 -26.90 -7.76
CA ALA A 71 9.19 -27.50 -6.93
C ALA A 71 9.30 -27.07 -5.45
N SER A 72 10.51 -27.06 -4.89
CA SER A 72 10.74 -26.64 -3.50
C SER A 72 10.39 -25.16 -3.29
N VAL A 73 10.86 -24.27 -4.16
CA VAL A 73 10.55 -22.83 -4.05
C VAL A 73 9.05 -22.58 -4.25
N TYR A 74 8.41 -23.30 -5.17
CA TYR A 74 6.97 -23.19 -5.41
C TYR A 74 6.17 -23.63 -4.17
N ILE A 75 6.45 -24.81 -3.62
CA ILE A 75 5.77 -25.31 -2.42
C ILE A 75 5.99 -24.36 -1.23
N LEU A 76 7.23 -23.90 -1.03
CA LEU A 76 7.56 -22.94 0.03
C LEU A 76 6.78 -21.64 -0.14
N PHE A 77 6.77 -21.06 -1.34
CA PHE A 77 6.08 -19.82 -1.64
C PHE A 77 4.57 -19.94 -1.43
N VAL A 78 3.94 -20.98 -1.99
CA VAL A 78 2.50 -21.22 -1.83
C VAL A 78 2.16 -21.48 -0.36
N GLY A 79 3.00 -22.21 0.37
CA GLY A 79 2.83 -22.47 1.80
C GLY A 79 2.86 -21.17 2.62
N ILE A 80 3.88 -20.34 2.42
CA ILE A 80 4.00 -19.03 3.09
C ILE A 80 2.84 -18.12 2.69
N PHE A 81 2.50 -18.04 1.40
CA PHE A 81 1.42 -17.18 0.90
C PHE A 81 0.06 -17.59 1.49
N THR A 82 -0.23 -18.89 1.53
CA THR A 82 -1.45 -19.42 2.16
C THR A 82 -1.46 -19.12 3.65
N MET A 83 -0.34 -19.32 4.34
CA MET A 83 -0.21 -18.99 5.76
C MET A 83 -0.45 -17.50 6.03
N LEU A 84 0.11 -16.63 5.18
CA LEU A 84 -0.09 -15.19 5.27
C LEU A 84 -1.57 -14.83 5.08
N LEU A 85 -2.24 -15.36 4.05
CA LEU A 85 -3.64 -15.07 3.78
C LEU A 85 -4.59 -15.57 4.88
N PHE A 86 -4.40 -16.79 5.37
CA PHE A 86 -5.37 -17.45 6.26
C PHE A 86 -5.06 -17.32 7.75
N PHE A 87 -3.83 -16.98 8.13
CA PHE A 87 -3.46 -16.81 9.54
C PHE A 87 -3.06 -15.38 9.84
N VAL A 88 -2.11 -14.83 9.09
CA VAL A 88 -1.54 -13.50 9.41
C VAL A 88 -2.52 -12.39 9.09
N LEU A 89 -3.12 -12.38 7.90
CA LEU A 89 -4.06 -11.37 7.45
C LEU A 89 -5.29 -11.25 8.38
N PRO A 90 -6.00 -12.34 8.75
CA PRO A 90 -7.11 -12.24 9.69
C PRO A 90 -6.65 -11.83 11.08
N GLN A 91 -5.47 -12.24 11.52
CA GLN A 91 -4.94 -11.83 12.82
C GLN A 91 -4.63 -10.33 12.85
N VAL A 92 -3.98 -9.80 11.81
CA VAL A 92 -3.71 -8.36 11.66
C VAL A 92 -5.02 -7.59 11.62
N TRP A 93 -6.01 -8.07 10.87
CA TRP A 93 -7.34 -7.46 10.84
C TRP A 93 -8.01 -7.44 12.22
N ASN A 94 -7.93 -8.54 12.96
CA ASN A 94 -8.44 -8.61 14.33
C ASN A 94 -7.67 -7.68 15.28
N GLN A 95 -6.35 -7.57 15.13
CA GLN A 95 -5.53 -6.65 15.91
C GLN A 95 -5.90 -5.19 15.64
N LEU A 96 -6.06 -4.81 14.36
CA LEU A 96 -6.49 -3.47 13.98
C LEU A 96 -7.88 -3.14 14.53
N ARG A 97 -8.83 -4.09 14.48
CA ARG A 97 -10.16 -3.91 15.08
C ARG A 97 -10.09 -3.69 16.59
N ARG A 98 -9.33 -4.52 17.31
CA ARG A 98 -9.13 -4.33 18.76
C ARG A 98 -8.52 -2.98 19.09
N MET A 99 -7.53 -2.53 18.32
CA MET A 99 -6.95 -1.20 18.53
C MET A 99 -7.98 -0.09 18.35
N LEU A 100 -8.86 -0.20 17.33
CA LEU A 100 -9.95 0.77 17.12
C LEU A 100 -10.98 0.72 18.26
N ASP A 101 -11.33 -0.48 18.73
CA ASP A 101 -12.24 -0.68 19.85
C ASP A 101 -11.66 -0.16 21.18
N ASP A 102 -10.33 -0.18 21.33
CA ASP A 102 -9.62 0.31 22.51
C ASP A 102 -9.34 1.83 22.46
N VAL A 103 -9.57 2.52 21.34
CA VAL A 103 -9.38 3.99 21.23
C VAL A 103 -10.11 4.76 22.33
N PRO A 104 -11.39 4.50 22.65
CA PRO A 104 -12.09 5.21 23.72
C PRO A 104 -11.41 5.01 25.08
N ASN A 105 -10.91 3.81 25.35
CA ASN A 105 -10.19 3.51 26.59
C ASN A 105 -8.86 4.26 26.65
N LEU A 106 -8.15 4.38 25.52
CA LEU A 106 -6.93 5.19 25.43
C LEU A 106 -7.22 6.69 25.64
N VAL A 107 -8.35 7.18 25.14
CA VAL A 107 -8.80 8.56 25.39
C VAL A 107 -9.11 8.78 26.87
N ASN A 108 -9.81 7.84 27.52
CA ASN A 108 -10.09 7.93 28.96
C ASN A 108 -8.80 7.92 29.79
N GLN A 109 -7.85 7.04 29.48
CA GLN A 109 -6.54 6.99 30.14
C GLN A 109 -5.75 8.29 29.93
N ALA A 110 -5.81 8.86 28.73
CA ALA A 110 -5.19 10.16 28.45
C ALA A 110 -5.85 11.28 29.26
N GLN A 111 -7.18 11.28 29.38
CA GLN A 111 -7.91 12.25 30.22
C GLN A 111 -7.55 12.11 31.71
N GLU A 112 -7.44 10.90 32.23
CA GLU A 112 -7.00 10.65 33.61
C GLU A 112 -5.55 11.10 33.83
N ALA A 113 -4.65 10.80 32.90
CA ALA A 113 -3.26 11.26 32.97
C ALA A 113 -3.17 12.79 32.98
N LEU A 114 -3.97 13.47 32.13
CA LEU A 114 -4.05 14.93 32.11
C LEU A 114 -4.63 15.51 33.41
N ARG A 115 -5.58 14.84 34.06
CA ARG A 115 -6.12 15.26 35.37
C ARG A 115 -5.10 15.12 36.50
N ASN A 116 -4.20 14.15 36.41
CA ASN A 116 -3.16 13.93 37.41
C ASN A 116 -1.89 14.78 37.16
N LEU A 117 -1.80 15.51 36.04
CA LEU A 117 -0.66 16.38 35.74
C LEU A 117 -0.54 17.60 36.68
N PRO A 118 -1.62 18.35 36.99
CA PRO A 118 -1.56 19.45 37.95
C PRO A 118 -1.16 19.00 39.37
N GLU A 119 -1.57 17.81 39.78
CA GLU A 119 -1.19 17.24 41.09
C GLU A 119 0.31 16.90 41.15
N ASN A 120 0.89 16.39 40.06
CA ASN A 120 2.29 15.97 40.01
C ASN A 120 3.27 17.08 39.59
N TYR A 121 2.78 18.11 38.87
CA TYR A 121 3.58 19.24 38.36
C TYR A 121 2.86 20.60 38.54
N PRO A 122 2.54 21.00 39.78
CA PRO A 122 1.74 22.19 40.09
C PRO A 122 2.40 23.51 39.66
N ASP A 123 3.73 23.56 39.55
CA ASP A 123 4.47 24.76 39.15
C ASP A 123 4.40 25.06 37.63
N VAL A 124 3.94 24.11 36.82
CA VAL A 124 3.97 24.19 35.34
C VAL A 124 2.56 24.15 34.74
N PHE A 125 1.58 23.52 35.40
CA PHE A 125 0.22 23.34 34.89
C PHE A 125 -0.85 23.79 35.90
N SER A 126 -1.78 24.66 35.46
CA SER A 126 -2.91 25.14 36.27
C SER A 126 -4.19 24.35 35.99
N GLU A 127 -5.02 24.13 37.03
CA GLU A 127 -6.26 23.36 36.90
C GLU A 127 -7.25 23.93 35.87
N GLN A 128 -7.26 25.25 35.67
CA GLN A 128 -8.11 25.91 34.68
C GLN A 128 -7.77 25.52 33.24
N TRP A 129 -6.49 25.31 32.91
CA TRP A 129 -6.07 24.91 31.57
C TRP A 129 -6.47 23.46 31.26
N VAL A 130 -6.34 22.57 32.25
CA VAL A 130 -6.73 21.15 32.13
C VAL A 130 -8.24 20.99 31.98
N GLN A 131 -9.05 21.76 32.70
CA GLN A 131 -10.52 21.71 32.56
C GLN A 131 -11.01 22.16 31.18
N GLN A 132 -10.36 23.14 30.54
CA GLN A 132 -10.72 23.55 29.18
C GLN A 132 -10.33 22.51 28.13
N ALA A 133 -9.20 21.80 28.31
CA ALA A 133 -8.73 20.78 27.38
C ALA A 133 -9.59 19.50 27.35
N ILE A 134 -10.36 19.22 28.42
CA ILE A 134 -11.20 18.02 28.56
C ILE A 134 -12.63 18.23 27.97
N ILE A 135 -13.05 19.48 27.72
CA ILE A 135 -14.43 19.83 27.30
C ILE A 135 -14.57 19.94 25.75
N VAL A 136 -13.49 19.79 24.99
CA VAL A 136 -13.48 19.81 23.50
C VAL A 136 -13.41 18.39 22.95
#